data_AF-A0A3B0UM69-F1
#
_entry.id   AF-A0A3B0UM69-F1
#
_cell.length_a   1.000
_cell.length_b   1.000
_cell.length_c   1.000
_cell.angle_alpha   90.00
_cell.angle_beta   90.00
_cell.angle_gamma   90.00
#
_symmetry.space_group_name_H-M   'P 1'
#
loop_
_entity.id
_entity.type
_entity.pdbx_description
1 polymer ?
#
loop_
_entity_poly.entity_id
_entity_poly.type
_entity_poly.pdbx_seq_one_letter_code
_entity_poly.pdbx_strand_id
1 'polypeptide(L)'
;MAGHELGHNFGRQHAPCNVSGDPNYPYAGASIGQYGLDGIGGSLQLLSPGGYVDMMSYCDPVWVSDYTYKALYNDQVANGAFIWAPTQESLLIQGSVAEDGSVTLNPVYILPQTAVSPKNSLYQVELLDGADNIIATHPIDLLVAEEEGVSARAVHGIVPMPDEPVAALRIVEVASQTAVAQRTLSTASMAVTASLAQSSNSATVSWGIADVPANVRYTANDGQTWTTVGLNVLGGSLEVDLSGLPGGGNGRFQIILADQATPTRLDVDLATPLTDKQPTVWITGSSSVAVGSPAVLYAFGSDAEDGALTDFVWSVDGELETAPTSSLFLNELSVGEHIITLTATTSSGQTATTSLVVTVTP
;
A
#
# COMPACT_ATOMS: atom_id res chain seq x y z
N MET A 1 -1.60 3.06 16.58
CA MET A 1 -2.53 2.22 15.79
C MET A 1 -1.93 1.82 14.44
N ALA A 2 -1.76 2.71 13.45
CA ALA A 2 -1.22 2.29 12.13
C ALA A 2 0.14 1.54 12.22
N GLY A 3 1.07 2.00 13.07
CA GLY A 3 2.36 1.32 13.28
C GLY A 3 2.23 -0.10 13.85
N HIS A 4 1.24 -0.35 14.71
CA HIS A 4 1.00 -1.66 15.33
C HIS A 4 0.61 -2.69 14.26
N GLU A 5 -0.42 -2.37 13.46
CA GLU A 5 -0.89 -3.20 12.36
C GLU A 5 0.17 -3.43 11.28
N LEU A 6 0.93 -2.38 10.95
CA LEU A 6 2.07 -2.52 10.03
C LEU A 6 3.11 -3.48 10.59
N GLY A 7 3.35 -3.45 11.91
CA GLY A 7 4.20 -4.43 12.58
C GLY A 7 3.75 -5.87 12.32
N HIS A 8 2.45 -6.16 12.45
CA HIS A 8 1.89 -7.48 12.12
C HIS A 8 2.12 -7.86 10.66
N ASN A 9 1.94 -6.93 9.72
CA ASN A 9 2.25 -7.18 8.29
C ASN A 9 3.72 -7.53 8.04
N PHE A 10 4.64 -7.03 8.87
CA PHE A 10 6.06 -7.40 8.85
C PHE A 10 6.41 -8.59 9.77
N GLY A 11 5.41 -9.37 10.18
CA GLY A 11 5.57 -10.59 10.97
C GLY A 11 5.94 -10.35 12.44
N ARG A 12 5.69 -9.16 12.97
CA ARG A 12 5.90 -8.88 14.40
C ARG A 12 4.76 -9.46 15.22
N GLN A 13 5.13 -10.17 16.28
CA GLN A 13 4.22 -10.56 17.36
C GLN A 13 4.16 -9.46 18.43
N HIS A 14 3.17 -9.55 19.31
CA HIS A 14 2.97 -8.60 20.39
C HIS A 14 4.14 -8.53 21.37
N ALA A 15 4.37 -7.37 21.99
CA ALA A 15 5.25 -7.24 23.15
C ALA A 15 4.48 -7.49 24.45
N PRO A 16 5.11 -8.01 25.52
CA PRO A 16 4.42 -8.57 26.69
C PRO A 16 3.90 -7.48 27.67
N CYS A 17 2.87 -6.73 27.28
CA CYS A 17 2.10 -5.85 28.15
C CYS A 17 0.62 -5.91 27.78
N ASN A 18 -0.23 -6.34 28.72
CA ASN A 18 -1.66 -6.64 28.55
C ASN A 18 -2.01 -7.67 27.46
N VAL A 19 -1.04 -8.47 27.00
CA VAL A 19 -1.23 -9.54 26.03
C VAL A 19 -0.15 -10.60 26.21
N SER A 20 -0.38 -11.82 25.72
CA SER A 20 0.70 -12.81 25.59
C SER A 20 1.72 -12.29 24.59
N GLY A 21 2.91 -11.94 25.07
CA GLY A 21 3.96 -11.40 24.20
C GLY A 21 4.78 -12.47 23.49
N ASP A 22 5.49 -12.05 22.45
CA ASP A 22 6.54 -12.78 21.76
C ASP A 22 7.51 -13.37 22.79
N PRO A 23 7.67 -14.70 22.86
CA PRO A 23 8.56 -15.33 23.82
C PRO A 23 10.02 -14.88 23.70
N ASN A 24 10.41 -14.32 22.56
CA ASN A 24 11.76 -13.81 22.31
C ASN A 24 11.91 -12.31 22.66
N TYR A 25 10.84 -11.61 23.03
CA TYR A 25 10.92 -10.22 23.41
C TYR A 25 11.75 -10.06 24.69
N PRO A 26 12.87 -9.31 24.67
CA PRO A 26 13.88 -9.40 25.72
C PRO A 26 13.57 -8.57 26.98
N TYR A 27 12.57 -7.67 26.93
CA TYR A 27 12.29 -6.73 28.01
C TYR A 27 10.95 -6.99 28.69
N ALA A 28 10.97 -7.11 30.02
CA ALA A 28 9.76 -7.27 30.81
C ALA A 28 8.80 -6.07 30.64
N GLY A 29 7.49 -6.34 30.68
CA GLY A 29 6.45 -5.31 30.61
C GLY A 29 6.48 -4.50 29.31
N ALA A 30 7.00 -5.08 28.22
CA ALA A 30 7.17 -4.43 26.93
C ALA A 30 8.05 -3.16 26.93
N SER A 31 8.95 -2.94 27.90
CA SER A 31 9.87 -1.79 27.88
C SER A 31 10.61 -1.66 26.53
N ILE A 32 10.87 -0.43 26.06
CA ILE A 32 11.57 -0.19 24.78
C ILE A 32 13.08 -0.54 24.79
N GLY A 33 13.64 -0.82 25.97
CA GLY A 33 15.01 -1.33 26.16
C GLY A 33 16.10 -0.27 26.05
N GLN A 34 16.06 0.55 24.99
CA GLN A 34 16.99 1.67 24.76
C GLN A 34 16.24 3.00 24.73
N TYR A 35 16.97 4.11 24.92
CA TYR A 35 16.37 5.43 24.77
C TYR A 35 15.90 5.64 23.33
N GLY A 36 14.64 6.03 23.17
CA GLY A 36 14.09 6.52 21.91
C GLY A 36 14.46 7.98 21.68
N LEU A 37 14.48 8.39 20.41
CA LEU A 37 14.59 9.79 20.01
C LEU A 37 13.41 10.11 19.11
N ASP A 38 12.49 10.93 19.61
CA ASP A 38 11.40 11.49 18.81
C ASP A 38 11.82 12.86 18.29
N GLY A 39 11.88 13.02 16.97
CA GLY A 39 12.08 14.29 16.30
C GLY A 39 10.89 14.75 15.47
N ILE A 40 9.80 13.97 15.47
CA ILE A 40 8.61 14.25 14.70
C ILE A 40 7.89 15.44 15.37
N GLY A 41 7.52 16.46 14.59
CA GLY A 41 6.93 17.70 15.11
C GLY A 41 7.94 18.80 15.46
N GLY A 42 9.24 18.58 15.20
CA GLY A 42 10.25 19.63 15.20
C GLY A 42 10.95 19.91 16.53
N SER A 43 10.64 19.15 17.59
CA SER A 43 11.38 19.13 18.85
C SER A 43 12.02 17.77 19.08
N LEU A 44 13.31 17.73 19.42
CA LEU A 44 14.01 16.48 19.77
C LEU A 44 13.71 16.08 21.22
N GLN A 45 12.98 14.99 21.42
CA GLN A 45 12.65 14.43 22.73
C GLN A 45 13.30 13.06 22.93
N LEU A 46 13.99 12.88 24.07
CA LEU A 46 14.47 11.56 24.50
C LEU A 46 13.37 10.82 25.26
N LEU A 47 13.11 9.57 24.85
CA LEU A 47 12.09 8.71 25.43
C LEU A 47 12.76 7.59 26.23
N SER A 48 12.53 7.56 27.55
CA SER A 48 13.24 6.63 28.43
C SER A 48 12.62 5.21 28.41
N PRO A 49 13.42 4.13 28.54
CA PRO A 49 12.92 2.77 28.67
C PRO A 49 11.96 2.54 29.86
N GLY A 50 12.08 3.35 30.92
CA GLY A 50 11.21 3.24 32.09
C GLY A 50 9.88 3.99 31.94
N GLY A 51 9.71 4.79 30.88
CA GLY A 51 8.52 5.61 30.66
C GLY A 51 7.73 5.24 29.41
N TYR A 52 8.26 4.35 28.56
CA TYR A 52 7.67 3.97 27.28
C TYR A 52 7.73 2.46 27.07
N VAL A 53 6.72 1.94 26.39
CA VAL A 53 6.58 0.54 26.02
C VAL A 53 6.60 0.37 24.50
N ASP A 54 6.86 -0.84 24.02
CA ASP A 54 6.93 -1.13 22.60
C ASP A 54 5.58 -0.93 21.90
N MET A 55 5.64 -0.42 20.68
CA MET A 55 4.46 -0.19 19.85
C MET A 55 3.63 -1.45 19.57
N MET A 56 4.21 -2.66 19.67
CA MET A 56 3.51 -3.94 19.54
C MET A 56 2.85 -4.39 20.85
N SER A 57 2.76 -3.55 21.87
CA SER A 57 2.01 -3.84 23.09
C SER A 57 0.65 -3.14 23.14
N TYR A 58 -0.20 -3.51 24.09
CA TYR A 58 -1.47 -2.82 24.38
C TYR A 58 -1.37 -1.88 25.59
N CYS A 59 -0.19 -1.32 25.82
CA CYS A 59 0.07 -0.39 26.91
C CYS A 59 0.53 0.95 26.34
N ASP A 60 0.39 2.03 27.11
CA ASP A 60 0.76 3.38 26.72
C ASP A 60 1.67 4.05 27.78
N PRO A 61 2.49 5.03 27.39
CA PRO A 61 2.71 5.52 26.02
C PRO A 61 3.64 4.61 25.21
N VAL A 62 3.32 4.45 23.93
CA VAL A 62 4.10 3.59 23.01
C VAL A 62 5.27 4.30 22.33
N TRP A 63 6.33 3.56 22.06
CA TRP A 63 7.42 3.90 21.14
C TRP A 63 8.00 2.60 20.54
N VAL A 64 8.75 2.68 19.44
CA VAL A 64 9.40 1.47 18.87
C VAL A 64 10.60 1.04 19.72
N SER A 65 10.63 -0.21 20.20
CA SER A 65 11.80 -0.77 20.89
C SER A 65 12.94 -1.04 19.91
N ASP A 66 14.17 -1.18 20.42
CA ASP A 66 15.29 -1.59 19.58
C ASP A 66 15.10 -3.00 18.99
N TYR A 67 14.40 -3.89 19.71
CA TYR A 67 14.07 -5.24 19.27
C TYR A 67 13.12 -5.21 18.06
N THR A 68 12.00 -4.49 18.17
CA THR A 68 11.03 -4.33 17.08
C THR A 68 11.65 -3.57 15.91
N TYR A 69 12.40 -2.49 16.17
CA TYR A 69 13.09 -1.72 15.12
C TYR A 69 14.07 -2.59 14.32
N LYS A 70 14.93 -3.37 15.00
CA LYS A 70 15.91 -4.24 14.31
C LYS A 70 15.22 -5.30 13.45
N ALA A 71 14.12 -5.87 13.93
CA ALA A 71 13.35 -6.84 13.15
C ALA A 71 12.76 -6.21 11.89
N LEU A 72 12.13 -5.03 12.00
CA LEU A 72 11.60 -4.28 10.87
C LEU A 72 12.69 -3.84 9.90
N TYR A 73 13.82 -3.34 10.41
CA TYR A 73 14.98 -2.95 9.60
C TYR A 73 15.56 -4.15 8.85
N ASN A 74 15.72 -5.30 9.50
CA ASN A 74 16.24 -6.51 8.85
C ASN A 74 15.28 -7.01 7.77
N ASP A 75 13.97 -6.94 8.00
CA ASP A 75 12.97 -7.26 6.98
C ASP A 75 13.11 -6.32 5.77
N GLN A 76 13.22 -5.01 6.00
CA GLN A 76 13.45 -4.02 4.93
C GLN A 76 14.78 -4.24 4.19
N VAL A 77 15.86 -4.62 4.87
CA VAL A 77 17.14 -4.93 4.22
C VAL A 77 17.04 -6.21 3.38
N ALA A 78 16.34 -7.23 3.87
CA ALA A 78 16.21 -8.50 3.18
C ALA A 78 15.19 -8.46 2.02
N ASN A 79 14.09 -7.73 2.20
CA ASN A 79 12.91 -7.77 1.33
C ASN A 79 12.58 -6.42 0.67
N GLY A 80 13.16 -5.31 1.14
CA GLY A 80 12.94 -3.96 0.59
C GLY A 80 13.86 -3.61 -0.58
N ALA A 81 14.79 -4.48 -0.94
CA ALA A 81 15.54 -4.32 -2.19
C ALA A 81 14.60 -4.49 -3.38
N PHE A 82 14.59 -3.51 -4.27
CA PHE A 82 13.85 -3.57 -5.53
C PHE A 82 14.52 -4.59 -6.45
N ILE A 83 14.17 -5.87 -6.29
CA ILE A 83 14.64 -6.92 -7.18
C ILE A 83 13.83 -6.79 -8.46
N TRP A 84 14.50 -6.48 -9.57
CA TRP A 84 13.91 -6.55 -10.89
C TRP A 84 13.67 -8.02 -11.23
N ALA A 85 12.52 -8.53 -10.80
CA ALA A 85 12.07 -9.87 -11.13
C ALA A 85 11.11 -9.77 -12.32
N PRO A 86 11.27 -10.62 -13.35
CA PRO A 86 10.36 -10.60 -14.47
C PRO A 86 8.94 -10.89 -13.98
N THR A 87 7.98 -10.08 -14.43
CA THR A 87 6.56 -10.35 -14.22
C THR A 87 6.08 -11.34 -15.26
N GLN A 88 5.19 -12.24 -14.87
CA GLN A 88 4.47 -13.12 -15.78
C GLN A 88 2.99 -13.19 -15.41
N GLU A 89 2.14 -13.52 -16.38
CA GLU A 89 0.71 -13.72 -16.12
C GLU A 89 0.53 -14.79 -15.04
N SER A 90 -0.14 -14.40 -13.96
CA SER A 90 -0.31 -15.24 -12.78
C SER A 90 -1.73 -15.09 -12.24
N LEU A 91 -2.28 -16.17 -11.71
CA LEU A 91 -3.50 -16.22 -10.93
C LEU A 91 -3.24 -15.59 -9.56
N LEU A 92 -3.94 -14.49 -9.27
CA LEU A 92 -4.05 -13.93 -7.95
C LEU A 92 -5.20 -14.63 -7.21
N ILE A 93 -4.85 -15.44 -6.23
CA ILE A 93 -5.78 -16.28 -5.47
C ILE A 93 -5.85 -15.74 -4.05
N GLN A 94 -7.07 -15.43 -3.60
CA GLN A 94 -7.34 -14.90 -2.27
C GLN A 94 -8.61 -15.52 -1.71
N GLY A 95 -8.68 -15.67 -0.40
CA GLY A 95 -9.88 -16.13 0.28
C GLY A 95 -9.75 -16.05 1.79
N SER A 96 -10.89 -16.01 2.49
CA SER A 96 -10.90 -16.12 3.95
C SER A 96 -10.90 -17.58 4.38
N VAL A 97 -10.29 -17.86 5.53
CA VAL A 97 -10.28 -19.17 6.17
C VAL A 97 -11.04 -19.06 7.48
N ALA A 98 -12.10 -19.86 7.64
CA ALA A 98 -12.86 -19.93 8.89
C ALA A 98 -12.11 -20.74 9.96
N GLU A 99 -12.59 -20.69 11.21
CA GLU A 99 -12.01 -21.45 12.32
C GLU A 99 -12.05 -22.96 12.09
N ASP A 100 -13.10 -23.45 11.42
CA ASP A 100 -13.25 -24.86 11.05
C ASP A 100 -12.38 -25.30 9.86
N GLY A 101 -11.58 -24.38 9.31
CA GLY A 101 -10.68 -24.61 8.19
C GLY A 101 -11.34 -24.52 6.81
N SER A 102 -12.66 -24.27 6.73
CA SER A 102 -13.33 -24.02 5.45
C SER A 102 -12.83 -22.72 4.81
N VAL A 103 -12.72 -22.72 3.48
CA VAL A 103 -12.18 -21.58 2.72
C VAL A 103 -13.27 -20.97 1.85
N THR A 104 -13.44 -19.65 1.94
CA THR A 104 -14.29 -18.88 1.01
C THR A 104 -13.40 -18.10 0.06
N LEU A 105 -13.41 -18.48 -1.22
CA LEU A 105 -12.58 -17.86 -2.25
C LEU A 105 -13.18 -16.56 -2.78
N ASN A 106 -12.34 -15.53 -2.89
CA ASN A 106 -12.63 -14.30 -3.61
C ASN A 106 -12.57 -14.52 -5.14
N PRO A 107 -13.05 -13.55 -5.94
CA PRO A 107 -12.83 -13.56 -7.39
C PRO A 107 -11.34 -13.67 -7.72
N VAL A 108 -11.02 -14.49 -8.72
CA VAL A 108 -9.63 -14.76 -9.12
C VAL A 108 -9.29 -13.95 -10.36
N TYR A 109 -8.19 -13.23 -10.29
CA TYR A 109 -7.73 -12.36 -11.37
C TYR A 109 -6.45 -12.89 -11.97
N ILE A 110 -6.30 -12.77 -13.29
CA ILE A 110 -5.04 -13.03 -13.98
C ILE A 110 -4.36 -11.69 -14.22
N LEU A 111 -3.17 -11.50 -13.65
CA LEU A 111 -2.39 -10.27 -13.73
C LEU A 111 -0.91 -10.58 -13.90
N PRO A 112 -0.14 -9.71 -14.59
CA PRO A 112 1.31 -9.80 -14.57
C PRO A 112 1.81 -9.54 -13.15
N GLN A 113 2.43 -10.56 -12.55
CA GLN A 113 2.95 -10.50 -11.19
C GLN A 113 4.34 -11.12 -11.13
N THR A 114 5.11 -10.69 -10.14
CA THR A 114 6.34 -11.38 -9.76
C THR A 114 5.96 -12.58 -8.91
N ALA A 115 6.51 -13.75 -9.23
CA ALA A 115 6.31 -14.95 -8.41
C ALA A 115 6.90 -14.73 -7.01
N VAL A 116 6.12 -15.00 -5.97
CA VAL A 116 6.56 -14.95 -4.57
C VAL A 116 6.52 -16.37 -4.02
N SER A 117 7.58 -16.76 -3.33
CA SER A 117 7.63 -18.06 -2.63
C SER A 117 6.79 -17.99 -1.36
N PRO A 118 5.80 -18.88 -1.18
CA PRO A 118 5.04 -18.94 0.06
C PRO A 118 5.93 -19.24 1.27
N LYS A 119 5.65 -18.58 2.39
CA LYS A 119 6.30 -18.78 3.70
C LYS A 119 5.54 -19.79 4.57
N ASN A 120 4.21 -19.89 4.43
CA ASN A 120 3.32 -20.73 5.25
C ASN A 120 2.39 -21.60 4.40
N SER A 121 2.93 -22.68 3.84
CA SER A 121 2.27 -23.57 2.87
C SER A 121 1.35 -24.64 3.49
N LEU A 122 0.48 -24.27 4.44
CA LEU A 122 -0.51 -25.19 5.02
C LEU A 122 -1.61 -25.58 4.01
N TYR A 123 -1.84 -24.73 3.02
CA TYR A 123 -2.73 -24.97 1.91
C TYR A 123 -1.95 -25.00 0.60
N GLN A 124 -2.49 -25.73 -0.36
CA GLN A 124 -2.05 -25.72 -1.74
C GLN A 124 -3.25 -25.48 -2.65
N VAL A 125 -3.00 -24.98 -3.86
CA VAL A 125 -3.99 -24.92 -4.92
C VAL A 125 -3.65 -25.91 -6.02
N GLU A 126 -4.65 -26.64 -6.46
CA GLU A 126 -4.63 -27.46 -7.66
C GLU A 126 -5.33 -26.70 -8.78
N LEU A 127 -4.67 -26.58 -9.93
CA LEU A 127 -5.24 -26.04 -11.16
C LEU A 127 -5.80 -27.21 -11.97
N LEU A 128 -7.05 -27.12 -12.38
CA LEU A 128 -7.79 -28.19 -13.02
C LEU A 128 -8.16 -27.84 -14.46
N ASP A 129 -8.09 -28.82 -15.36
CA ASP A 129 -8.61 -28.71 -16.71
C ASP A 129 -10.15 -28.89 -16.76
N GLY A 130 -10.74 -28.78 -17.95
CA GLY A 130 -12.18 -28.95 -18.15
C GLY A 130 -12.72 -30.37 -17.92
N ALA A 131 -11.85 -31.35 -17.63
CA ALA A 131 -12.18 -32.72 -17.31
C ALA A 131 -11.82 -33.08 -15.84
N ASP A 132 -11.56 -32.07 -15.00
CA ASP A 132 -11.15 -32.18 -13.59
C ASP A 132 -9.78 -32.86 -13.37
N ASN A 133 -8.93 -32.97 -14.40
CA ASN A 133 -7.56 -33.43 -14.22
C ASN A 133 -6.69 -32.31 -13.65
N ILE A 134 -5.72 -32.66 -12.80
CA ILE A 134 -4.76 -31.70 -12.24
C ILE A 134 -3.72 -31.35 -13.31
N ILE A 135 -3.70 -30.08 -13.70
CA ILE A 135 -2.67 -29.47 -14.57
C ILE A 135 -1.40 -29.21 -13.74
N ALA A 136 -1.57 -28.58 -12.58
CA ALA A 136 -0.47 -28.20 -11.69
C ALA A 136 -0.94 -28.08 -10.24
N THR A 137 0.00 -28.17 -9.31
CA THR A 137 -0.21 -27.95 -7.87
C THR A 137 0.83 -26.97 -7.37
N HIS A 138 0.38 -25.93 -6.65
CA HIS A 138 1.25 -24.90 -6.09
C HIS A 138 0.95 -24.66 -4.61
N PRO A 139 1.97 -24.50 -3.75
CA PRO A 139 1.74 -24.02 -2.39
C PRO A 139 1.20 -22.59 -2.41
N ILE A 140 0.40 -22.23 -1.40
CA ILE A 140 -0.08 -20.87 -1.16
C ILE A 140 0.07 -20.52 0.32
N ASP A 141 0.16 -19.23 0.63
CA ASP A 141 0.33 -18.76 1.99
C ASP A 141 -0.97 -18.80 2.78
N LEU A 142 -0.87 -19.22 4.05
CA LEU A 142 -1.83 -18.85 5.09
C LEU A 142 -1.32 -17.60 5.81
N LEU A 143 -2.03 -16.50 5.59
CA LEU A 143 -1.87 -15.25 6.34
C LEU A 143 -2.74 -15.31 7.60
N VAL A 144 -2.18 -14.84 8.72
CA VAL A 144 -2.87 -14.77 10.01
C VAL A 144 -2.64 -13.38 10.58
N ALA A 145 -3.73 -12.71 10.96
CA ALA A 145 -3.71 -11.48 11.73
C ALA A 145 -4.52 -11.70 13.01
N GLU A 146 -3.99 -11.24 14.14
CA GLU A 146 -4.61 -11.42 15.45
C GLU A 146 -4.61 -10.10 16.19
N GLU A 147 -5.75 -9.76 16.78
CA GLU A 147 -5.97 -8.62 17.68
C GLU A 147 -6.77 -9.12 18.91
N GLU A 148 -6.89 -8.30 19.95
CA GLU A 148 -7.62 -8.70 21.16
C GLU A 148 -9.07 -9.14 20.84
N GLY A 149 -9.32 -10.44 20.96
CA GLY A 149 -10.63 -11.05 20.69
C GLY A 149 -10.96 -11.24 19.21
N VAL A 150 -10.02 -11.00 18.28
CA VAL A 150 -10.23 -11.14 16.84
C VAL A 150 -9.06 -11.90 16.21
N SER A 151 -9.37 -12.95 15.44
CA SER A 151 -8.39 -13.60 14.57
C SER A 151 -8.94 -13.64 13.15
N ALA A 152 -8.13 -13.23 12.18
CA ALA A 152 -8.43 -13.29 10.76
C ALA A 152 -7.40 -14.18 10.08
N ARG A 153 -7.89 -15.17 9.32
CA ARG A 153 -7.06 -16.08 8.54
C ARG A 153 -7.44 -15.96 7.08
N ALA A 154 -6.44 -15.93 6.20
CA ALA A 154 -6.67 -15.82 4.76
C ALA A 154 -5.67 -16.66 3.97
N VAL A 155 -6.12 -17.27 2.88
CA VAL A 155 -5.22 -17.85 1.88
C VAL A 155 -4.82 -16.79 0.86
N HIS A 156 -3.55 -16.79 0.48
CA HIS A 156 -3.00 -15.89 -0.54
C HIS A 156 -2.03 -16.63 -1.45
N GLY A 157 -2.22 -16.54 -2.76
CA GLY A 157 -1.36 -17.17 -3.75
C GLY A 157 -1.16 -16.31 -4.99
N ILE A 158 0.08 -16.26 -5.47
CA ILE A 158 0.44 -15.76 -6.80
C ILE A 158 0.97 -16.95 -7.58
N VAL A 159 0.12 -17.53 -8.41
CA VAL A 159 0.42 -18.79 -9.11
C VAL A 159 0.62 -18.52 -10.60
N PRO A 160 1.79 -18.82 -11.17
CA PRO A 160 2.04 -18.66 -12.61
C PRO A 160 0.96 -19.34 -13.45
N MET A 161 0.48 -18.67 -14.50
CA MET A 161 -0.44 -19.30 -15.44
C MET A 161 0.28 -20.44 -16.19
N PRO A 162 -0.32 -21.65 -16.26
CA PRO A 162 0.16 -22.70 -17.12
C PRO A 162 -0.15 -22.38 -18.60
N ASP A 163 0.50 -23.11 -19.52
CA ASP A 163 0.23 -22.99 -20.96
C ASP A 163 -1.16 -23.53 -21.34
N GLU A 164 -1.74 -24.39 -20.51
CA GLU A 164 -3.07 -24.98 -20.70
C GLU A 164 -4.17 -24.15 -20.01
N PRO A 165 -5.37 -24.01 -20.61
CA PRO A 165 -6.48 -23.29 -19.97
C PRO A 165 -6.92 -23.94 -18.64
N VAL A 166 -6.96 -23.13 -17.59
CA VAL A 166 -7.44 -23.57 -16.27
C VAL A 166 -8.96 -23.39 -16.21
N ALA A 167 -9.70 -24.47 -16.01
CA ALA A 167 -11.17 -24.44 -15.91
C ALA A 167 -11.66 -24.32 -14.47
N ALA A 168 -10.86 -24.74 -13.49
CA ALA A 168 -11.16 -24.55 -12.08
C ALA A 168 -9.88 -24.53 -11.24
N LEU A 169 -9.99 -23.97 -10.04
CA LEU A 169 -8.99 -24.05 -8.99
C LEU A 169 -9.59 -24.69 -7.74
N ARG A 170 -8.82 -25.56 -7.10
CA ARG A 170 -9.23 -26.28 -5.89
C ARG A 170 -8.21 -26.09 -4.78
N ILE A 171 -8.66 -25.60 -3.63
CA ILE A 171 -7.81 -25.45 -2.45
C ILE A 171 -7.83 -26.74 -1.66
N VAL A 172 -6.64 -27.25 -1.32
CA VAL A 172 -6.45 -28.48 -0.57
C VAL A 172 -5.64 -28.16 0.69
N GLU A 173 -6.12 -28.64 1.84
CA GLU A 173 -5.34 -28.62 3.06
C GLU A 173 -4.27 -29.72 2.99
N VAL A 174 -2.99 -29.36 3.14
CA VAL A 174 -1.87 -30.27 2.87
C VAL A 174 -1.84 -31.46 3.84
N ALA A 175 -2.14 -31.23 5.12
CA ALA A 175 -2.03 -32.27 6.14
C ALA A 175 -3.10 -33.37 6.00
N SER A 176 -4.34 -32.98 5.70
CA SER A 176 -5.47 -33.91 5.55
C SER A 176 -5.68 -34.39 4.12
N GLN A 177 -5.06 -33.73 3.13
CA GLN A 177 -5.31 -33.90 1.69
C GLN A 177 -6.79 -33.70 1.31
N THR A 178 -7.52 -32.90 2.09
CA THR A 178 -8.93 -32.65 1.84
C THR A 178 -9.11 -31.37 1.03
N ALA A 179 -9.97 -31.44 0.01
CA ALA A 179 -10.40 -30.24 -0.72
C ALA A 179 -11.33 -29.41 0.17
N VAL A 180 -10.95 -28.16 0.42
CA VAL A 180 -11.67 -27.24 1.33
C VAL A 180 -12.40 -26.12 0.59
N ALA A 181 -12.04 -25.87 -0.67
CA ALA A 181 -12.76 -24.93 -1.55
C ALA A 181 -12.49 -25.24 -3.02
N GLN A 182 -13.38 -24.80 -3.89
CA GLN A 182 -13.20 -24.83 -5.34
C GLN A 182 -13.86 -23.59 -5.97
N ARG A 183 -13.27 -23.08 -7.05
CA ARG A 183 -13.83 -22.00 -7.86
C ARG A 183 -13.66 -22.30 -9.34
N THR A 184 -14.72 -22.15 -10.11
CA THR A 184 -14.73 -22.37 -11.57
C THR A 184 -14.27 -21.11 -12.30
N LEU A 185 -13.53 -21.30 -13.38
CA LEU A 185 -13.11 -20.25 -14.30
C LEU A 185 -13.82 -20.43 -15.66
N SER A 186 -14.23 -19.32 -16.25
CA SER A 186 -14.89 -19.28 -17.55
C SER A 186 -13.89 -19.53 -18.68
N THR A 187 -14.15 -20.56 -19.50
CA THR A 187 -13.44 -20.81 -20.76
C THR A 187 -14.14 -20.18 -21.97
N ALA A 188 -15.26 -19.50 -21.76
CA ALA A 188 -16.01 -18.87 -22.83
C ALA A 188 -15.24 -17.67 -23.39
N SER A 189 -15.02 -17.66 -24.70
CA SER A 189 -14.54 -16.45 -25.38
C SER A 189 -15.66 -15.41 -25.39
N MET A 190 -15.39 -14.24 -24.80
CA MET A 190 -16.34 -13.14 -24.73
C MET A 190 -16.00 -12.09 -25.79
N ALA A 191 -16.86 -11.94 -26.80
CA ALA A 191 -16.79 -10.81 -27.73
C ALA A 191 -17.46 -9.58 -27.10
N VAL A 192 -16.80 -9.01 -26.09
CA VAL A 192 -17.31 -7.86 -25.34
C VAL A 192 -16.39 -6.68 -25.55
N THR A 193 -16.96 -5.50 -25.76
CA THR A 193 -16.21 -4.24 -25.87
C THR A 193 -16.59 -3.33 -24.72
N ALA A 194 -15.60 -2.67 -24.12
CA ALA A 194 -15.85 -1.62 -23.15
C ALA A 194 -16.35 -0.35 -23.86
N SER A 195 -17.12 0.47 -23.15
CA SER A 195 -17.59 1.77 -23.59
C SER A 195 -17.48 2.79 -22.45
N LEU A 196 -17.43 4.07 -22.82
CA LEU A 196 -17.26 5.18 -21.90
C LEU A 196 -18.27 6.28 -22.21
N ALA A 197 -18.97 6.74 -21.17
CA ALA A 197 -19.71 8.00 -21.20
C ALA A 197 -19.00 9.00 -20.28
N GLN A 198 -18.30 9.97 -20.86
CA GLN A 198 -17.51 10.95 -20.10
C GLN A 198 -18.25 12.29 -19.97
N SER A 199 -18.23 12.84 -18.77
CA SER A 199 -18.58 14.23 -18.44
C SER A 199 -17.33 15.01 -18.02
N SER A 200 -17.46 16.26 -17.55
CA SER A 200 -16.29 17.07 -17.15
C SER A 200 -15.55 16.48 -15.95
N ASN A 201 -16.28 15.95 -14.96
CA ASN A 201 -15.73 15.51 -13.68
C ASN A 201 -16.02 14.04 -13.39
N SER A 202 -16.78 13.35 -14.24
CA SER A 202 -17.09 11.94 -14.04
C SER A 202 -17.05 11.17 -15.35
N ALA A 203 -16.89 9.85 -15.25
CA ALA A 203 -17.05 8.95 -16.38
C ALA A 203 -17.80 7.69 -15.94
N THR A 204 -18.71 7.20 -16.78
CA THR A 204 -19.30 5.87 -16.64
C THR A 204 -18.58 4.92 -17.57
N VAL A 205 -17.82 3.99 -16.99
CA VAL A 205 -17.13 2.90 -17.68
C VAL A 205 -18.07 1.70 -17.71
N SER A 206 -18.35 1.13 -18.88
CA SER A 206 -19.28 -0.01 -19.03
C SER A 206 -18.67 -1.16 -19.83
N TRP A 207 -18.82 -2.38 -19.35
CA TRP A 207 -18.40 -3.63 -20.01
C TRP A 207 -19.54 -4.63 -20.20
N GLY A 208 -20.75 -4.35 -19.69
CA GLY A 208 -21.96 -5.08 -20.08
C GLY A 208 -22.09 -6.53 -19.58
N ILE A 209 -21.19 -6.99 -18.70
CA ILE A 209 -21.28 -8.31 -18.05
C ILE A 209 -21.61 -8.08 -16.56
N ALA A 210 -22.87 -8.24 -16.20
CA ALA A 210 -23.35 -7.89 -14.86
C ALA A 210 -22.86 -8.85 -13.76
N ASP A 211 -22.79 -10.15 -14.07
CA ASP A 211 -22.57 -11.21 -13.07
C ASP A 211 -21.10 -11.59 -12.89
N VAL A 212 -20.18 -10.97 -13.65
CA VAL A 212 -18.74 -11.20 -13.54
C VAL A 212 -18.09 -10.00 -12.85
N PRO A 213 -17.49 -10.18 -11.66
CA PRO A 213 -16.76 -9.12 -10.97
C PRO A 213 -15.61 -8.59 -11.83
N ALA A 214 -15.36 -7.28 -11.78
CA ALA A 214 -14.28 -6.65 -12.50
C ALA A 214 -13.44 -5.74 -11.60
N ASN A 215 -12.12 -5.77 -11.79
CA ASN A 215 -11.24 -4.72 -11.30
C ASN A 215 -11.11 -3.66 -12.39
N VAL A 216 -11.31 -2.39 -12.02
CA VAL A 216 -11.19 -1.25 -12.94
C VAL A 216 -10.03 -0.38 -12.46
N ARG A 217 -9.09 -0.11 -13.36
CA ARG A 217 -7.93 0.74 -13.10
C ARG A 217 -7.75 1.76 -14.20
N TYR A 218 -7.14 2.89 -13.86
CA TYR A 218 -6.90 4.03 -14.73
C TYR A 218 -5.41 4.29 -14.87
N THR A 219 -4.97 4.71 -16.06
CA THR A 219 -3.61 5.18 -16.32
C THR A 219 -3.64 6.48 -17.13
N ALA A 220 -2.72 7.39 -16.85
CA ALA A 220 -2.49 8.61 -17.63
C ALA A 220 -1.26 8.54 -18.54
N ASN A 221 -0.42 7.50 -18.37
CA ASN A 221 0.93 7.39 -18.93
C ASN A 221 1.14 6.04 -19.64
N ASP A 222 0.14 5.61 -20.42
CA ASP A 222 0.18 4.39 -21.23
C ASP A 222 0.47 3.11 -20.44
N GLY A 223 0.06 3.07 -19.17
CA GLY A 223 0.15 1.89 -18.31
C GLY A 223 1.46 1.75 -17.54
N GLN A 224 2.30 2.79 -17.49
CA GLN A 224 3.48 2.83 -16.62
C GLN A 224 3.07 2.85 -15.14
N THR A 225 2.06 3.66 -14.80
CA THR A 225 1.42 3.66 -13.48
C THR A 225 -0.08 3.45 -13.60
N TRP A 226 -0.67 2.87 -12.55
CA TRP A 226 -2.09 2.54 -12.50
C TRP A 226 -2.72 2.97 -11.18
N THR A 227 -3.84 3.68 -11.27
CA THR A 227 -4.73 3.96 -10.12
C THR A 227 -5.89 2.97 -10.15
N THR A 228 -6.07 2.19 -9.10
CA THR A 228 -7.26 1.32 -9.00
C THR A 228 -8.46 2.16 -8.59
N VAL A 229 -9.52 2.15 -9.40
CA VAL A 229 -10.73 2.96 -9.20
C VAL A 229 -11.95 2.11 -8.84
N GLY A 230 -11.86 0.78 -9.02
CA GLY A 230 -12.89 -0.16 -8.60
C GLY A 230 -12.31 -1.55 -8.40
N LEU A 231 -12.75 -2.23 -7.34
CA LEU A 231 -12.39 -3.61 -7.02
C LEU A 231 -13.64 -4.48 -6.95
N ASN A 232 -13.59 -5.66 -7.57
CA ASN A 232 -14.70 -6.64 -7.57
C ASN A 232 -16.05 -6.03 -7.97
N VAL A 233 -16.06 -5.08 -8.92
CA VAL A 233 -17.26 -4.35 -9.33
C VAL A 233 -18.19 -5.29 -10.11
N LEU A 234 -19.43 -5.38 -9.66
CA LEU A 234 -20.53 -6.10 -10.31
C LEU A 234 -21.47 -5.13 -11.03
N GLY A 235 -22.38 -5.66 -11.84
CA GLY A 235 -23.40 -4.87 -12.55
C GLY A 235 -22.96 -4.36 -13.93
N GLY A 236 -21.72 -4.66 -14.35
CA GLY A 236 -21.28 -4.40 -15.72
C GLY A 236 -20.91 -2.94 -16.02
N SER A 237 -20.88 -2.08 -15.00
CA SER A 237 -20.49 -0.67 -15.14
C SER A 237 -19.98 -0.08 -13.82
N LEU A 238 -19.22 1.01 -13.92
CA LEU A 238 -18.70 1.79 -12.79
C LEU A 238 -18.76 3.28 -13.13
N GLU A 239 -19.34 4.09 -12.25
CA GLU A 239 -19.17 5.54 -12.28
C GLU A 239 -17.90 5.93 -11.52
N VAL A 240 -17.05 6.74 -12.15
CA VAL A 240 -15.75 7.15 -11.63
C VAL A 240 -15.70 8.67 -11.57
N ASP A 241 -15.26 9.21 -10.41
CA ASP A 241 -14.89 10.61 -10.27
C ASP A 241 -13.50 10.85 -10.88
N LEU A 242 -13.42 11.77 -11.86
CA LEU A 242 -12.20 12.11 -12.58
C LEU A 242 -11.40 13.23 -11.89
N SER A 243 -11.95 13.88 -10.87
CA SER A 243 -11.34 15.06 -10.24
C SER A 243 -10.03 14.75 -9.52
N GLY A 244 -9.88 13.55 -8.96
CA GLY A 244 -8.68 13.10 -8.26
C GLY A 244 -7.74 12.22 -9.10
N LEU A 245 -8.06 11.94 -10.36
CA LEU A 245 -7.23 11.09 -11.21
C LEU A 245 -6.10 11.88 -11.89
N PRO A 246 -4.93 11.25 -12.10
CA PRO A 246 -3.83 11.88 -12.82
C PRO A 246 -4.21 12.21 -14.27
N GLY A 247 -3.75 13.34 -14.77
CA GLY A 247 -3.87 13.83 -16.14
C GLY A 247 -2.53 14.04 -16.81
N GLY A 248 -2.47 14.99 -17.75
CA GLY A 248 -1.24 15.34 -18.48
C GLY A 248 -0.87 14.40 -19.63
N GLY A 249 -1.60 13.29 -19.81
CA GLY A 249 -1.37 12.32 -20.89
C GLY A 249 -2.65 11.70 -21.44
N ASN A 250 -2.51 10.58 -22.16
CA ASN A 250 -3.63 9.86 -22.76
C ASN A 250 -4.28 8.95 -21.71
N GLY A 251 -5.27 9.49 -21.00
CA GLY A 251 -6.01 8.76 -19.97
C GLY A 251 -6.80 7.58 -20.54
N ARG A 252 -6.69 6.41 -19.90
CA ARG A 252 -7.40 5.18 -20.27
C ARG A 252 -7.83 4.38 -19.05
N PHE A 253 -9.00 3.76 -19.12
CA PHE A 253 -9.42 2.73 -18.17
C PHE A 253 -9.14 1.33 -18.71
N GLN A 254 -8.71 0.44 -17.82
CA GLN A 254 -8.65 -0.99 -18.07
C GLN A 254 -9.56 -1.74 -17.11
N ILE A 255 -10.42 -2.57 -17.67
CA ILE A 255 -11.34 -3.46 -16.98
C ILE A 255 -10.74 -4.86 -17.05
N ILE A 256 -10.49 -5.48 -15.90
CA ILE A 256 -9.94 -6.83 -15.78
C ILE A 256 -11.05 -7.69 -15.21
N LEU A 257 -11.52 -8.66 -16.00
CA LEU A 257 -12.60 -9.56 -15.56
C LEU A 257 -12.03 -10.67 -14.66
N ALA A 258 -12.74 -10.96 -13.59
CA ALA A 258 -12.43 -12.10 -12.73
C ALA A 258 -12.85 -13.42 -13.37
N ASP A 259 -12.31 -14.50 -12.83
CA ASP A 259 -12.74 -15.87 -13.05
C ASP A 259 -12.71 -16.29 -14.51
N GLN A 260 -11.68 -15.86 -15.24
CA GLN A 260 -11.46 -16.23 -16.64
C GLN A 260 -10.34 -17.27 -16.73
N ALA A 261 -10.47 -18.22 -17.66
CA ALA A 261 -9.45 -19.24 -17.91
C ALA A 261 -8.21 -18.68 -18.63
N THR A 262 -8.32 -17.48 -19.21
CA THR A 262 -7.24 -16.73 -19.85
C THR A 262 -7.35 -15.25 -19.47
N PRO A 263 -6.24 -14.47 -19.53
CA PRO A 263 -6.29 -13.05 -19.21
C PRO A 263 -7.29 -12.31 -20.12
N THR A 264 -8.34 -11.77 -19.54
CA THR A 264 -9.38 -11.01 -20.27
C THR A 264 -9.40 -9.58 -19.76
N ARG A 265 -8.97 -8.65 -20.61
CA ARG A 265 -8.86 -7.22 -20.30
C ARG A 265 -9.52 -6.42 -21.41
N LEU A 266 -10.28 -5.42 -21.02
CA LEU A 266 -10.90 -4.46 -21.92
C LEU A 266 -10.31 -3.10 -21.62
N ASP A 267 -9.91 -2.38 -22.65
CA ASP A 267 -9.38 -1.03 -22.51
C ASP A 267 -10.36 -0.04 -23.15
N VAL A 268 -10.51 1.14 -22.54
CA VAL A 268 -11.30 2.24 -23.11
C VAL A 268 -10.66 3.58 -22.79
N ASP A 269 -10.35 4.34 -23.84
CA ASP A 269 -9.69 5.64 -23.74
C ASP A 269 -10.68 6.72 -23.28
N LEU A 270 -10.18 7.71 -22.55
CA LEU A 270 -10.93 8.92 -22.30
C LEU A 270 -11.22 9.63 -23.62
N ALA A 271 -12.46 10.13 -23.77
CA ALA A 271 -12.85 10.95 -24.91
C ALA A 271 -12.17 12.33 -24.88
N THR A 272 -11.85 12.83 -23.68
CA THR A 272 -11.10 14.07 -23.47
C THR A 272 -10.04 13.84 -22.38
N PRO A 273 -8.75 14.08 -22.67
CA PRO A 273 -7.68 13.95 -21.68
C PRO A 273 -7.91 14.81 -20.43
N LEU A 274 -7.50 14.30 -19.27
CA LEU A 274 -7.48 15.09 -18.03
C LEU A 274 -6.27 16.03 -18.04
N THR A 275 -6.46 17.22 -17.47
CA THR A 275 -5.36 18.16 -17.26
C THR A 275 -4.47 17.68 -16.13
N ASP A 276 -3.17 17.92 -16.26
CA ASP A 276 -2.17 17.74 -15.21
C ASP A 276 -2.59 18.50 -13.94
N LYS A 277 -2.44 17.89 -12.75
CA LYS A 277 -2.95 18.45 -11.49
C LYS A 277 -1.92 19.37 -10.83
N GLN A 278 -2.41 20.34 -10.07
CA GLN A 278 -1.52 21.17 -9.27
C GLN A 278 -1.04 20.37 -8.04
N PRO A 279 0.26 20.44 -7.70
CA PRO A 279 0.75 19.78 -6.50
C PRO A 279 0.17 20.43 -5.24
N THR A 280 0.16 19.65 -4.17
CA THR A 280 -0.13 20.11 -2.80
C THR A 280 1.14 20.07 -1.98
N VAL A 281 1.34 21.06 -1.10
CA VAL A 281 2.55 21.19 -0.28
C VAL A 281 2.19 21.66 1.12
N TRP A 282 2.87 21.13 2.14
CA TRP A 282 2.68 21.52 3.53
C TRP A 282 3.98 21.42 4.33
N ILE A 283 4.06 22.24 5.38
CA ILE A 283 5.16 22.26 6.34
C ILE A 283 4.67 21.66 7.65
N THR A 284 5.47 20.81 8.27
CA THR A 284 5.23 20.37 9.66
C THR A 284 6.43 20.72 10.54
N GLY A 285 6.19 20.96 11.82
CA GLY A 285 7.21 21.35 12.78
C GLY A 285 6.70 22.42 13.74
N SER A 286 7.57 22.85 14.65
CA SER A 286 7.22 23.86 15.66
C SER A 286 7.21 25.27 15.07
N SER A 287 6.11 26.00 15.27
CA SER A 287 6.00 27.43 14.92
C SER A 287 6.50 28.37 16.03
N SER A 288 6.95 27.82 17.16
CA SER A 288 7.55 28.57 18.26
C SER A 288 8.79 27.81 18.74
N VAL A 289 9.93 28.49 18.75
CA VAL A 289 11.23 27.90 19.11
C VAL A 289 11.96 28.83 20.07
N ALA A 290 12.75 28.29 20.99
CA ALA A 290 13.63 29.10 21.83
C ALA A 290 14.99 29.28 21.13
N VAL A 291 15.58 30.46 21.26
CA VAL A 291 16.87 30.78 20.63
C VAL A 291 17.94 29.75 21.05
N GLY A 292 18.68 29.23 20.06
CA GLY A 292 19.69 28.19 20.27
C GLY A 292 19.16 26.78 20.54
N SER A 293 17.84 26.57 20.59
CA SER A 293 17.27 25.21 20.66
C SER A 293 17.31 24.55 19.27
N PRO A 294 17.64 23.26 19.18
CA PRO A 294 17.52 22.53 17.93
C PRO A 294 16.04 22.43 17.55
N ALA A 295 15.69 23.03 16.42
CA ALA A 295 14.36 22.93 15.83
C ALA A 295 14.47 22.61 14.34
N VAL A 296 13.56 21.77 13.86
CA VAL A 296 13.51 21.32 12.47
C VAL A 296 12.10 21.44 11.93
N LEU A 297 11.97 21.90 10.69
CA LEU A 297 10.74 21.83 9.90
C LEU A 297 10.91 20.74 8.86
N TYR A 298 9.82 20.04 8.55
CA TYR A 298 9.78 19.01 7.53
C TYR A 298 8.85 19.41 6.39
N ALA A 299 9.35 19.23 5.17
CA ALA A 299 8.60 19.43 3.93
C ALA A 299 7.86 18.17 3.55
N PHE A 300 6.64 18.36 3.09
CA PHE A 300 5.86 17.33 2.46
C PHE A 300 5.14 17.92 1.26
N GLY A 301 4.96 17.09 0.24
CA GLY A 301 4.18 17.45 -0.92
C GLY A 301 3.72 16.21 -1.65
N SER A 302 2.58 16.33 -2.31
CA SER A 302 2.04 15.27 -3.15
C SER A 302 1.32 15.83 -4.36
N ASP A 303 1.36 15.07 -5.42
CA ASP A 303 0.71 15.34 -6.69
C ASP A 303 0.04 14.06 -7.22
N ALA A 304 -1.00 14.17 -8.04
CA ALA A 304 -1.75 13.00 -8.50
C ALA A 304 -0.94 12.14 -9.48
N GLU A 305 -0.06 12.78 -10.26
CA GLU A 305 0.77 12.17 -11.30
C GLU A 305 2.07 11.62 -10.72
N ASP A 306 2.71 12.37 -9.82
CA ASP A 306 4.00 12.00 -9.23
C ASP A 306 3.89 11.24 -7.90
N GLY A 307 2.75 11.29 -7.22
CA GLY A 307 2.63 10.80 -5.85
C GLY A 307 3.40 11.70 -4.89
N ALA A 308 4.25 11.13 -4.03
CA ALA A 308 5.03 11.90 -3.07
C ALA A 308 6.16 12.70 -3.75
N LEU A 309 6.20 14.01 -3.52
CA LEU A 309 7.19 14.91 -4.09
C LEU A 309 8.51 14.86 -3.29
N THR A 310 9.60 15.20 -3.97
CA THR A 310 10.96 15.19 -3.38
C THR A 310 11.77 16.44 -3.70
N ASP A 311 11.37 17.24 -4.69
CA ASP A 311 12.01 18.51 -5.04
C ASP A 311 11.38 19.65 -4.25
N PHE A 312 12.07 20.05 -3.17
CA PHE A 312 11.61 21.04 -2.20
C PHE A 312 12.64 22.15 -2.03
N VAL A 313 12.25 23.41 -2.21
CA VAL A 313 13.11 24.57 -1.98
C VAL A 313 12.55 25.41 -0.85
N TRP A 314 13.39 25.72 0.13
CA TRP A 314 13.05 26.57 1.26
C TRP A 314 13.49 28.02 1.02
N SER A 315 12.77 28.94 1.65
CA SER A 315 13.19 30.32 1.82
C SER A 315 12.91 30.79 3.24
N VAL A 316 13.87 31.51 3.83
CA VAL A 316 13.77 32.15 5.13
C VAL A 316 13.78 33.66 4.91
N ASP A 317 12.70 34.34 5.27
CA ASP A 317 12.53 35.79 5.10
C ASP A 317 12.81 36.30 3.67
N GLY A 318 12.57 35.44 2.66
CA GLY A 318 12.79 35.73 1.25
C GLY A 318 14.19 35.39 0.72
N GLU A 319 15.12 34.97 1.58
CA GLU A 319 16.41 34.41 1.16
C GLU A 319 16.26 32.92 0.85
N LEU A 320 16.75 32.47 -0.31
CA LEU A 320 16.63 31.07 -0.73
C LEU A 320 17.69 30.21 -0.06
N GLU A 321 17.28 29.05 0.42
CA GLU A 321 18.20 28.03 0.89
C GLU A 321 18.89 27.34 -0.29
N THR A 322 20.17 27.02 -0.10
CA THR A 322 21.07 26.68 -1.22
C THR A 322 20.94 25.24 -1.72
N ALA A 323 20.12 24.39 -1.07
CA ALA A 323 19.91 23.01 -1.48
C ALA A 323 18.47 22.54 -1.28
N PRO A 324 17.91 21.77 -2.23
CA PRO A 324 16.63 21.15 -2.03
C PRO A 324 16.71 20.06 -0.96
N THR A 325 15.85 20.15 0.06
CA THR A 325 15.88 19.24 1.21
C THR A 325 14.48 19.03 1.77
N SER A 326 14.23 17.83 2.30
CA SER A 326 12.97 17.51 3.00
C SER A 326 12.91 18.06 4.43
N SER A 327 13.97 18.72 4.90
CA SER A 327 14.06 19.26 6.26
C SER A 327 14.86 20.54 6.33
N LEU A 328 14.36 21.53 7.09
CA LEU A 328 15.04 22.78 7.37
C LEU A 328 15.36 22.90 8.86
N PHE A 329 16.64 23.05 9.21
CA PHE A 329 17.07 23.32 10.58
C PHE A 329 17.03 24.83 10.86
N LEU A 330 16.47 25.22 12.01
CA LEU A 330 16.22 26.62 12.38
C LEU A 330 17.27 27.19 13.33
N ASN A 331 18.48 26.63 13.34
CA ASN A 331 19.51 26.89 14.35
C ASN A 331 20.17 28.28 14.27
N GLU A 332 19.94 29.05 13.19
CA GLU A 332 20.60 30.34 12.96
C GLU A 332 19.65 31.54 13.02
N LEU A 333 18.38 31.32 13.36
CA LEU A 333 17.39 32.40 13.40
C LEU A 333 17.56 33.29 14.64
N SER A 334 17.49 34.60 14.43
CA SER A 334 17.48 35.60 15.50
C SER A 334 16.18 35.58 16.30
N VAL A 335 16.15 36.15 17.50
CA VAL A 335 14.89 36.37 18.24
C VAL A 335 13.97 37.27 17.41
N GLY A 336 12.74 36.83 17.16
CA GLY A 336 11.78 37.53 16.31
C GLY A 336 10.82 36.60 15.57
N GLU A 337 9.99 37.18 14.70
CA GLU A 337 9.16 36.42 13.76
C GLU A 337 9.90 36.25 12.44
N HIS A 338 9.89 35.03 11.90
CA HIS A 338 10.49 34.64 10.64
C HIS A 338 9.44 34.00 9.73
N ILE A 339 9.43 34.37 8.45
CA ILE A 339 8.54 33.78 7.45
C ILE A 339 9.32 32.68 6.73
N ILE A 340 8.93 31.44 6.98
CA ILE A 340 9.47 30.29 6.28
C ILE A 340 8.55 29.95 5.12
N THR A 341 9.09 29.88 3.91
CA THR A 341 8.36 29.52 2.70
C THR A 341 8.94 28.24 2.12
N LEU A 342 8.06 27.33 1.72
CA LEU A 342 8.39 26.06 1.09
C LEU A 342 7.75 26.03 -0.29
N THR A 343 8.53 25.72 -1.31
CA THR A 343 8.07 25.47 -2.67
C THR A 343 8.38 24.03 -3.05
N ALA A 344 7.39 23.33 -3.61
CA ALA A 344 7.56 22.00 -4.19
C ALA A 344 7.39 22.05 -5.71
N THR A 345 8.13 21.21 -6.44
CA THR A 345 8.08 21.11 -7.91
C THR A 345 7.75 19.68 -8.35
N THR A 346 6.82 19.52 -9.29
CA THR A 346 6.49 18.24 -9.93
C THR A 346 7.50 17.86 -11.00
N SER A 347 7.48 16.61 -11.46
CA SER A 347 8.32 16.17 -12.58
C SER A 347 7.97 16.88 -13.90
N SER A 348 6.72 17.35 -14.04
CA SER A 348 6.24 18.16 -15.16
C SER A 348 6.56 19.66 -15.04
N GLY A 349 7.12 20.09 -13.90
CA GLY A 349 7.54 21.48 -13.65
C GLY A 349 6.44 22.39 -13.09
N GLN A 350 5.31 21.85 -12.66
CA GLN A 350 4.32 22.60 -11.87
C GLN A 350 4.85 22.84 -10.46
N THR A 351 4.44 23.96 -9.84
CA THR A 351 4.92 24.34 -8.51
C THR A 351 3.77 24.71 -7.59
N ALA A 352 3.92 24.38 -6.31
CA ALA A 352 3.07 24.89 -5.24
C ALA A 352 3.92 25.43 -4.10
N THR A 353 3.41 26.44 -3.42
CA THR A 353 4.10 27.14 -2.34
C THR A 353 3.21 27.25 -1.10
N THR A 354 3.81 27.10 0.07
CA THR A 354 3.17 27.34 1.38
C THR A 354 4.12 28.10 2.29
N SER A 355 3.59 28.78 3.31
CA SER A 355 4.39 29.50 4.29
C SER A 355 3.97 29.18 5.73
N LEU A 356 4.94 29.23 6.65
CA LEU A 356 4.78 29.10 8.08
C LEU A 356 5.50 30.25 8.77
N VAL A 357 4.82 30.92 9.70
CA VAL A 357 5.46 31.91 10.57
C VAL A 357 6.05 31.18 11.78
N VAL A 358 7.35 31.37 11.99
CA VAL A 358 8.07 30.84 13.16
C VAL A 358 8.42 32.00 14.08
N THR A 359 8.05 31.87 15.37
CA THR A 359 8.46 32.80 16.42
C THR A 359 9.65 32.24 17.18
N VAL A 360 10.78 32.95 17.15
CA VAL A 360 11.96 32.66 17.96
C VAL A 360 11.90 33.50 19.23
N THR A 361 11.79 32.81 20.37
CA THR A 361 11.70 33.42 21.70
C THR A 361 13.06 33.39 22.41
N PRO A 362 13.32 34.33 23.35
CA PRO A 362 14.56 34.38 24.12
C PRO A 362 14.86 33.13 24.97
#